data_AF-D3F734-F1
#
_entry.id   AF-D3F734-F1
#
_cell.length_a   1.000
_cell.length_b   1.000
_cell.length_c   1.000
_cell.angle_alpha   90.00
_cell.angle_beta   90.00
_cell.angle_gamma   90.00
#
_symmetry.space_group_name_H-M   'P 1'
#
loop_
_entity.id
_entity.type
_entity.pdbx_description
1 polymer ?
#
loop_
_entity_poly.entity_id
_entity_poly.type
_entity_poly.pdbx_seq_one_letter_code
_entity_poly.pdbx_strand_id
1 'polypeptide(L)'
;MRNSLFVVPALLAAAVLLVLASPAADAARRPASRAAAKAIKRVALRACGSPPGGCRYLGARVSTRNARYAWADVVGEGFSGVLLKRPSARSHRFSVIGTQGGGIGSCAYWRARAPRPVLRDLRVSGLLDASTGATGRCG
;
A
#
# COMPACT_ATOMS: atom_id res chain seq x y z
N MET A 1 -49.03 10.95 -63.60
CA MET A 1 -48.57 12.18 -62.92
C MET A 1 -48.12 11.86 -61.50
N ARG A 2 -46.82 11.77 -61.26
CA ARG A 2 -46.11 12.35 -60.10
C ARG A 2 -44.61 12.16 -60.31
N ASN A 3 -43.94 13.26 -60.64
CA ASN A 3 -42.49 13.40 -60.60
C ASN A 3 -42.00 13.26 -59.15
N SER A 4 -40.80 12.72 -58.95
CA SER A 4 -39.63 13.53 -58.54
C SER A 4 -38.42 12.65 -58.20
N LEU A 5 -37.33 13.01 -58.87
CA LEU A 5 -35.95 12.61 -58.68
C LEU A 5 -35.37 13.09 -57.33
N PHE A 6 -34.09 12.74 -57.14
CA PHE A 6 -33.09 13.20 -56.17
C PHE A 6 -32.83 12.25 -54.99
N VAL A 7 -31.62 11.90 -54.56
CA VAL A 7 -30.22 11.91 -55.07
C VAL A 7 -29.35 11.62 -53.83
N VAL A 8 -28.24 10.89 -54.06
CA VAL A 8 -26.99 10.82 -53.28
C VAL A 8 -26.83 9.80 -52.12
N PRO A 9 -25.74 8.98 -52.18
CA PRO A 9 -25.29 8.02 -51.17
C PRO A 9 -24.22 8.62 -50.21
N ALA A 10 -24.07 8.06 -49.00
CA ALA A 10 -22.92 8.29 -48.11
C ALA A 10 -22.89 7.20 -47.02
N LEU A 11 -21.92 6.26 -47.05
CA LEU A 11 -20.59 6.30 -46.40
C LEU A 11 -20.60 5.86 -44.92
N LEU A 12 -19.84 4.77 -44.66
CA LEU A 12 -19.07 4.44 -43.45
C LEU A 12 -19.87 4.20 -42.14
N ALA A 13 -19.51 3.31 -41.21
CA ALA A 13 -18.22 2.73 -40.90
C ALA A 13 -18.40 1.38 -40.17
N ALA A 14 -17.44 0.48 -40.36
CA ALA A 14 -17.23 -0.66 -39.51
C ALA A 14 -16.81 -0.22 -38.10
N ALA A 15 -17.44 -0.79 -37.07
CA ALA A 15 -16.91 -0.78 -35.71
C ALA A 15 -17.05 -2.19 -35.12
N VAL A 16 -15.98 -2.96 -35.33
CA VAL A 16 -15.69 -4.20 -34.59
C VAL A 16 -15.52 -3.81 -33.12
N LEU A 17 -16.54 -4.06 -32.30
CA LEU A 17 -16.41 -4.02 -30.85
C LEU A 17 -15.72 -5.31 -30.40
N LEU A 18 -14.39 -5.26 -30.45
CA LEU A 18 -13.51 -6.08 -29.62
C LEU A 18 -13.96 -5.91 -28.16
N VAL A 19 -14.69 -6.90 -27.66
CA VAL A 19 -14.85 -7.11 -26.21
C VAL A 19 -13.47 -7.46 -25.68
N LEU A 20 -12.71 -6.43 -25.34
CA LEU A 20 -11.57 -6.51 -24.44
C LEU A 20 -12.11 -7.02 -23.11
N ALA A 21 -12.11 -8.34 -22.95
CA ALA A 21 -12.14 -9.00 -21.66
C ALA A 21 -11.05 -8.34 -20.81
N SER A 22 -11.46 -7.41 -19.95
CA SER A 22 -10.58 -6.69 -19.05
C SER A 22 -10.11 -7.68 -17.98
N PRO A 23 -8.84 -8.11 -17.93
CA PRO A 23 -8.35 -8.90 -16.82
C PRO A 23 -7.86 -7.92 -15.77
N ALA A 24 -8.77 -7.11 -15.22
CA ALA A 24 -8.43 -6.08 -14.25
C ALA A 24 -9.34 -6.13 -13.03
N ALA A 25 -9.75 -7.34 -12.63
CA ALA A 25 -10.47 -7.57 -11.38
C ALA A 25 -9.73 -8.54 -10.43
N ASP A 26 -8.50 -8.95 -10.74
CA ASP A 26 -7.68 -9.85 -9.91
C ASP A 26 -6.33 -9.24 -9.46
N ALA A 27 -6.23 -7.91 -9.46
CA ALA A 27 -5.14 -7.20 -8.77
C ALA A 27 -5.38 -7.11 -7.25
N ALA A 28 -6.31 -7.89 -6.71
CA ALA A 28 -6.64 -7.94 -5.30
C ALA A 28 -5.59 -8.80 -4.56
N ARG A 29 -4.69 -8.11 -3.84
CA ARG A 29 -3.70 -8.67 -2.89
C ARG A 29 -2.52 -9.40 -3.53
N ARG A 30 -1.73 -8.70 -4.34
CA ARG A 30 -0.37 -9.18 -4.61
C ARG A 30 0.47 -8.96 -3.35
N PRO A 31 0.98 -10.01 -2.66
CA PRO A 31 2.00 -9.83 -1.63
C PRO A 31 3.16 -9.02 -2.20
N ALA A 32 3.90 -8.32 -1.33
CA ALA A 32 5.08 -7.59 -1.75
C ALA A 32 5.95 -8.53 -2.62
N SER A 33 6.32 -8.08 -3.82
CA SER A 33 7.19 -8.89 -4.68
C SER A 33 8.43 -9.31 -3.90
N ARG A 34 9.04 -10.46 -4.20
CA ARG A 34 10.23 -10.95 -3.47
C ARG A 34 11.32 -9.87 -3.36
N ALA A 35 11.49 -9.07 -4.42
CA ALA A 35 12.40 -7.92 -4.45
C ALA A 35 11.99 -6.81 -3.46
N ALA A 36 10.71 -6.43 -3.42
CA ALA A 36 10.19 -5.45 -2.46
C ALA A 36 10.31 -5.94 -1.01
N ALA A 37 9.97 -7.20 -0.75
CA ALA A 37 10.11 -7.81 0.58
C ALA A 37 11.58 -7.82 1.04
N LYS A 38 12.53 -8.16 0.16
CA LYS A 38 13.98 -8.10 0.46
C LYS A 38 14.46 -6.67 0.73
N ALA A 39 13.98 -5.69 -0.02
CA ALA A 39 14.32 -4.28 0.21
C ALA A 39 13.78 -3.80 1.54
N ILE A 40 12.51 -4.09 1.84
CA ILE A 40 11.85 -3.75 3.10
C ILE A 40 12.57 -4.41 4.29
N LYS A 41 12.86 -5.71 4.24
CA LYS A 41 13.58 -6.44 5.30
C LYS A 41 14.89 -5.76 5.68
N ARG A 42 15.70 -5.35 4.69
CA ARG A 42 16.98 -4.68 4.94
C ARG A 42 16.81 -3.35 5.67
N VAL A 43 15.86 -2.54 5.23
CA VAL A 43 15.59 -1.23 5.85
C VAL A 43 15.00 -1.39 7.25
N ALA A 44 14.07 -2.33 7.43
CA ALA A 44 13.38 -2.54 8.70
C ALA A 44 14.32 -3.11 9.78
N LEU A 45 15.21 -4.05 9.44
CA LEU A 45 16.20 -4.56 10.40
C LEU A 45 17.22 -3.48 10.78
N ARG A 46 17.64 -2.63 9.84
CA ARG A 46 18.50 -1.48 10.15
C ARG A 46 17.84 -0.49 11.11
N ALA A 47 16.52 -0.31 10.99
CA ALA A 47 15.74 0.58 11.87
C ALA A 47 15.71 0.11 13.33
N CYS A 48 15.89 -1.19 13.58
CA CYS A 48 15.93 -1.75 14.93
C CYS A 48 17.31 -1.61 15.61
N GLY A 49 18.33 -1.05 14.94
CA GLY A 49 19.55 -0.58 15.61
C GLY A 49 20.52 -1.64 16.14
N SER A 50 20.17 -2.92 16.26
CA SER A 50 21.04 -3.93 16.89
C SER A 50 21.59 -5.03 15.95
N PRO A 51 22.87 -5.45 16.11
CA PRO A 51 23.50 -6.60 15.45
C PRO A 51 22.85 -7.94 15.91
N PRO A 52 23.23 -9.13 15.38
CA PRO A 52 22.33 -10.26 15.23
C PRO A 52 21.89 -10.84 16.58
N GLY A 53 20.65 -10.54 16.99
CA GLY A 53 20.04 -11.08 18.21
C GLY A 53 18.81 -10.31 18.69
N GLY A 54 18.77 -8.98 18.52
CA GLY A 54 17.74 -8.15 19.14
C GLY A 54 16.41 -8.04 18.38
N CYS A 55 16.39 -8.28 17.07
CA CYS A 55 15.22 -8.03 16.23
C CYS A 55 15.00 -9.09 15.15
N ARG A 56 13.76 -9.56 15.05
CA ARG A 56 13.30 -10.56 14.08
C ARG A 56 12.29 -9.94 13.12
N TYR A 57 12.61 -9.97 11.84
CA TYR A 57 11.67 -9.61 10.77
C TYR A 57 10.67 -10.76 10.56
N LEU A 58 9.38 -10.47 10.68
CA LEU A 58 8.29 -11.44 10.51
C LEU A 58 7.66 -11.36 9.12
N GLY A 59 7.68 -10.18 8.49
CA GLY A 59 7.06 -9.99 7.19
C GLY A 59 6.89 -8.53 6.83
N ALA A 60 6.36 -8.31 5.64
CA ALA A 60 5.95 -6.98 5.23
C ALA A 60 4.78 -7.02 4.26
N ARG A 61 4.05 -5.91 4.25
CA ARG A 61 2.92 -5.64 3.36
C ARG A 61 3.19 -4.33 2.64
N VAL A 62 3.00 -4.30 1.33
CA VAL A 62 2.93 -3.05 0.55
C VAL A 62 1.45 -2.70 0.42
N SER A 63 1.11 -1.43 0.58
CA SER A 63 -0.29 -1.02 0.52
C SER A 63 -0.84 -1.19 -0.90
N THR A 64 -2.01 -1.81 -1.00
CA THR A 64 -2.82 -1.92 -2.22
C THR A 64 -3.48 -0.59 -2.59
N ARG A 65 -3.70 0.29 -1.60
CA ARG A 65 -4.28 1.63 -1.81
C ARG A 65 -3.26 2.65 -2.30
N ASN A 66 -2.02 2.54 -1.83
CA ASN A 66 -0.92 3.34 -2.34
C ASN A 66 0.38 2.57 -2.20
N ALA A 67 0.84 2.00 -3.30
CA ALA A 67 2.02 1.14 -3.30
C ALA A 67 3.30 1.85 -2.85
N ARG A 68 3.32 3.19 -2.69
CA ARG A 68 4.45 3.90 -2.10
C ARG A 68 4.65 3.59 -0.61
N TYR A 69 3.66 3.06 0.07
CA TYR A 69 3.70 2.78 1.49
C TYR A 69 3.81 1.28 1.76
N ALA A 70 4.53 0.92 2.80
CA ALA A 70 4.63 -0.44 3.28
C ALA A 70 4.71 -0.48 4.80
N TRP A 71 4.30 -1.59 5.38
CA TRP A 71 4.50 -1.90 6.78
C TRP A 71 5.39 -3.13 6.90
N ALA A 72 6.39 -3.08 7.76
CA ALA A 72 7.20 -4.22 8.13
C ALA A 72 6.91 -4.62 9.58
N ASP A 73 6.58 -5.89 9.78
CA ASP A 73 6.46 -6.48 11.10
C ASP A 73 7.86 -6.90 11.55
N VAL A 74 8.36 -6.24 12.59
CA VAL A 74 9.67 -6.52 13.17
C VAL A 74 9.49 -6.57 14.67
N VAL A 75 9.84 -7.69 15.28
CA VAL A 75 9.72 -7.89 16.73
C VAL A 75 11.11 -7.86 17.34
N GLY A 76 11.30 -7.03 18.34
CA GLY A 76 12.48 -6.98 19.19
C GLY A 76 12.12 -6.41 20.55
N GLU A 77 13.10 -6.35 21.44
CA GLU A 77 12.91 -5.71 22.74
C GLU A 77 12.43 -4.27 22.54
N GLY A 78 11.22 -3.97 23.01
CA GLY A 78 10.59 -2.67 22.78
C GLY A 78 10.47 -2.29 21.30
N PHE A 79 10.24 -3.22 20.38
CA PHE A 79 10.08 -2.92 18.95
C PHE A 79 9.06 -3.88 18.30
N SER A 80 8.09 -3.35 17.56
CA SER A 80 7.00 -4.16 16.98
C SER A 80 6.63 -3.86 15.53
N GLY A 81 7.19 -2.81 14.92
CA GLY A 81 6.96 -2.58 13.49
C GLY A 81 7.48 -1.26 12.94
N VAL A 82 7.45 -1.15 11.61
CA VAL A 82 8.01 -0.01 10.88
C VAL A 82 7.09 0.37 9.73
N LEU A 83 6.72 1.66 9.67
CA LEU A 83 6.08 2.25 8.52
C LEU A 83 7.13 2.80 7.56
N LEU A 84 7.02 2.40 6.30
CA LEU A 84 7.99 2.67 5.25
C LEU A 84 7.33 3.41 4.10
N LYS A 85 8.10 4.27 3.43
CA LYS A 85 7.70 4.98 2.22
C LYS A 85 8.78 4.93 1.16
N ARG A 86 8.39 4.84 -0.10
CA ARG A 86 9.26 4.97 -1.28
C ARG A 86 8.86 6.17 -2.13
N PRO A 87 9.80 6.75 -2.89
CA PRO A 87 9.53 7.97 -3.68
C PRO A 87 8.45 7.75 -4.74
N SER A 88 8.41 6.58 -5.39
CA SER A 88 7.42 6.20 -6.39
C SER A 88 7.01 4.73 -6.26
N ALA A 89 5.87 4.34 -6.85
CA ALA A 89 5.38 2.95 -6.84
C ALA A 89 6.28 1.95 -7.60
N ARG A 90 7.21 2.43 -8.43
CA ARG A 90 8.16 1.59 -9.17
C ARG A 90 9.51 1.45 -8.44
N SER A 91 9.80 2.32 -7.48
CA SER A 91 11.08 2.29 -6.75
C SER A 91 11.15 1.11 -5.78
N HIS A 92 12.33 0.51 -5.62
CA HIS A 92 12.60 -0.46 -4.56
C HIS A 92 13.25 0.18 -3.33
N ARG A 93 13.47 1.50 -3.35
CA ARG A 93 14.10 2.24 -2.25
C ARG A 93 13.04 2.66 -1.24
N PHE A 94 12.96 1.93 -0.14
CA PHE A 94 12.13 2.28 1.00
C PHE A 94 12.94 3.05 2.04
N SER A 95 12.30 4.01 2.69
CA SER A 95 12.81 4.75 3.84
C SER A 95 11.83 4.61 5.00
N VAL A 96 12.36 4.58 6.21
CA VAL A 96 11.56 4.60 7.44
C VAL A 96 10.91 5.97 7.59
N ILE A 97 9.60 5.99 7.83
CA ILE A 97 8.87 7.22 8.15
C ILE A 97 8.17 7.15 9.50
N GLY A 98 8.11 5.97 10.12
CA GLY A 98 7.69 5.80 11.51
C GLY A 98 8.11 4.43 12.04
N THR A 99 8.36 4.38 13.35
CA THR A 99 8.75 3.18 14.08
C THR A 99 7.79 2.95 15.22
N GLN A 100 7.50 1.69 15.52
CA GLN A 100 6.71 1.28 16.66
C GLN A 100 7.65 0.61 17.66
N GLY A 101 7.85 1.24 18.82
CA GLY A 101 8.69 0.71 19.88
C GLY A 101 8.19 1.06 21.27
N GLY A 102 8.58 0.26 22.27
CA GLY A 102 8.28 0.39 23.69
C GLY A 102 6.80 0.23 24.07
N GLY A 103 5.92 -0.01 23.10
CA GLY A 103 4.48 -0.06 23.30
C GLY A 103 3.70 0.27 22.02
N ILE A 104 2.39 0.43 22.16
CA ILE A 104 1.51 0.74 21.05
C ILE A 104 1.53 2.26 20.81
N GLY A 105 2.14 2.71 19.70
CA GLY A 105 2.14 4.12 19.31
C GLY A 105 0.73 4.69 19.07
N SER A 106 0.52 5.98 19.29
CA SER A 106 -0.81 6.60 19.11
C SER A 106 -1.27 6.61 17.65
N CYS A 107 -2.57 6.50 17.41
CA CYS A 107 -3.11 6.60 16.05
C CYS A 107 -2.92 7.99 15.44
N ALA A 108 -2.82 9.04 16.25
CA ALA A 108 -2.44 10.37 15.78
C ALA A 108 -1.04 10.37 15.16
N TYR A 109 -0.06 9.72 15.80
CA TYR A 109 1.30 9.57 15.28
C TYR A 109 1.34 8.93 13.88
N TRP A 110 0.52 7.89 13.67
CA TRP A 110 0.44 7.20 12.38
C TRP A 110 -0.30 8.01 11.31
N ARG A 111 -1.42 8.66 11.67
CA ARG A 111 -2.22 9.50 10.76
C ARG A 111 -1.44 10.70 10.23
N ALA A 112 -0.47 11.22 10.98
CA ALA A 112 0.43 12.27 10.51
C ALA A 112 1.41 11.80 9.40
N ARG A 113 1.60 10.48 9.22
CA ARG A 113 2.64 9.90 8.34
C ARG A 113 2.09 9.23 7.10
N ALA A 114 0.87 8.70 7.17
CA ALA A 114 0.21 8.08 6.04
C ALA A 114 -1.32 8.33 6.04
N PRO A 115 -1.94 8.38 4.85
CA PRO A 115 -3.39 8.51 4.74
C PRO A 115 -4.13 7.38 5.44
N ARG A 116 -5.30 7.68 6.03
CA ARG A 116 -6.18 6.69 6.68
C ARG A 116 -6.43 5.42 5.83
N PRO A 117 -6.77 5.52 4.52
CA PRO A 117 -6.96 4.32 3.70
C PRO A 117 -5.72 3.41 3.61
N VAL A 118 -4.52 3.99 3.64
CA VAL A 118 -3.25 3.26 3.64
C VAL A 118 -3.02 2.56 4.97
N LEU A 119 -3.23 3.27 6.09
CA LEU A 119 -3.07 2.70 7.43
C LEU A 119 -4.04 1.54 7.67
N ARG A 120 -5.29 1.68 7.19
CA ARG A 120 -6.33 0.64 7.27
C ARG A 120 -5.94 -0.60 6.48
N ASP A 121 -5.44 -0.40 5.26
CA ASP A 121 -5.00 -1.46 4.36
C ASP A 121 -3.75 -2.19 4.88
N LEU A 122 -2.81 -1.46 5.47
CA LEU A 122 -1.61 -2.01 6.12
C LEU A 122 -1.88 -2.64 7.49
N ARG A 123 -3.09 -2.44 8.04
CA ARG A 123 -3.54 -2.89 9.36
C ARG A 123 -2.72 -2.31 10.51
N VAL A 124 -2.35 -1.03 10.41
CA VAL A 124 -1.61 -0.35 11.48
C VAL A 124 -2.56 -0.12 12.66
N SER A 125 -2.17 -0.65 13.82
CA SER A 125 -2.87 -0.45 15.09
C SER A 125 -2.09 0.48 16.02
N GLY A 126 -2.83 1.13 16.91
CA GLY A 126 -2.31 2.17 17.78
C GLY A 126 -3.24 2.47 18.95
N LEU A 127 -2.80 3.34 19.86
CA LEU A 127 -3.66 3.90 20.91
C LEU A 127 -4.63 4.89 20.26
N LEU A 128 -5.92 4.65 20.42
CA LEU A 128 -6.98 5.55 19.99
C LEU A 128 -7.01 6.78 20.89
N ASP A 129 -6.78 6.56 22.18
CA ASP A 129 -6.76 7.55 23.23
C ASP A 129 -5.72 7.10 24.28
N ALA A 130 -4.77 8.00 24.57
CA ALA A 130 -3.68 7.74 25.50
C ALA A 130 -4.15 7.71 26.97
N SER A 131 -5.27 8.36 27.29
CA SER A 131 -5.80 8.43 28.65
C SER A 131 -6.57 7.18 29.08
N THR A 132 -7.27 6.54 28.14
CA THR A 132 -8.04 5.30 28.38
C THR A 132 -7.26 4.03 28.08
N GLY A 133 -6.11 4.12 27.41
CA GLY A 133 -5.34 2.96 26.95
C GLY A 133 -6.03 2.16 25.84
N ALA A 134 -7.13 2.66 25.28
CA ALA A 134 -7.89 1.99 24.24
C ALA A 134 -7.04 1.83 22.98
N THR A 135 -6.96 0.61 22.45
CA THR A 135 -6.20 0.29 21.24
C THR A 135 -7.14 -0.05 20.08
N GLY A 136 -6.71 0.26 18.86
CA GLY A 136 -7.54 -0.01 17.68
C GLY A 136 -6.81 0.26 16.37
N ARG A 137 -7.54 0.15 15.26
CA ARG A 137 -7.02 0.45 13.92
C ARG A 137 -6.87 1.96 13.74
N CYS A 138 -5.75 2.39 13.17
CA CYS A 138 -5.47 3.82 13.00
C CYS A 138 -5.99 4.43 11.70
N GLY A 139 -6.41 3.60 10.74
CA GLY A 139 -6.94 4.03 9.44
C GLY A 139 -8.42 3.76 9.24
#